data_AF-A0A8T5TMM7-F1
#
_entry.id   AF-A0A8T5TMM7-F1
#
_cell.length_a   1.000
_cell.length_b   1.000
_cell.length_c   1.000
_cell.angle_alpha   90.00
_cell.angle_beta   90.00
_cell.angle_gamma   90.00
#
_symmetry.space_group_name_H-M   'P 1'
#
loop_
_entity.id
_entity.type
_entity.pdbx_description
1 polymer ?
#
loop_
_entity_poly.entity_id
_entity_poly.type
_entity_poly.pdbx_seq_one_letter_code
_entity_poly.pdbx_strand_id
1 'polypeptide(L)'
;NLDIPNESVDIITAFQSLHHGEDAMFRLGDMARMIKPNGIIIIKDHDVVNTNDANNISFEHLVYSIGEGVASIDDTVKYNELVPIYYYSADYIKNHLKELGLTEVYSTSYSGPTKVYVTIFKKLSNNLLEKEYVRYTYVKRILDTISARSKNIYESRNSVERWLLSMTNFSDDSSDPIFSTDVMNINSRFNIQLKHELIEKSGISIKYVDILINEVINIVAEYLELIKGDHILEDDKFIIDGGYFEYKDYNRQITSGRMDLLKSLGTDHEIARMLLRYSSILPGSQHWNMPLGTFKAYYERGIRIEGFASPVNAQLIVIDRNCKFCSLFPDVDRPFGSIGNFFTTNFTGKLVSVGPPYTVELFDKISQKIENECKLAKDTGDKVLFYTTFSAWEDTEGFQNLLKSKYTNFSAILPASTHFYISGNDIKEVEIVVKFDTVFFDTSVGHPKLNHDHLFDSMSVGGQSKLEILKL
;
A
#
# COMPACT_ATOMS: atom_id res chain seq x y z
N ASN A 1 -7.02 22.60 -3.28
CA ASN A 1 -5.55 22.54 -3.20
C ASN A 1 -4.98 23.93 -3.30
N LEU A 2 -4.44 24.43 -2.21
CA LEU A 2 -3.52 25.56 -2.24
C LEU A 2 -2.27 25.11 -3.00
N ASP A 3 -1.72 25.97 -3.86
CA ASP A 3 -0.47 25.72 -4.59
C ASP A 3 0.74 25.92 -3.67
N ILE A 4 0.76 25.18 -2.56
CA ILE A 4 1.83 25.17 -1.57
C ILE A 4 2.49 23.79 -1.63
N PRO A 5 3.81 23.70 -1.85
CA PRO A 5 4.50 22.42 -1.95
C PRO A 5 4.36 21.57 -0.68
N ASN A 6 4.44 20.25 -0.85
CA ASN A 6 4.52 19.31 0.27
C ASN A 6 5.77 19.63 1.11
N GLU A 7 5.67 19.42 2.43
CA GLU A 7 6.80 19.54 3.36
C GLU A 7 7.60 20.84 3.20
N SER A 8 6.89 21.94 2.95
CA SER A 8 7.50 23.26 2.73
C SER A 8 7.37 24.17 3.96
N VAL A 9 6.56 23.80 4.95
CA VAL A 9 6.21 24.66 6.08
C VAL A 9 6.72 24.07 7.39
N ASP A 10 7.37 24.89 8.21
CA ASP A 10 7.87 24.48 9.53
C ASP A 10 6.80 24.57 10.63
N ILE A 11 5.89 25.54 10.53
CA ILE A 11 4.82 25.78 11.50
C ILE A 11 3.52 26.18 10.77
N ILE A 12 2.41 25.52 11.12
CA ILE A 12 1.06 25.89 10.69
C ILE A 12 0.23 26.25 11.93
N THR A 13 -0.54 27.32 11.85
CA THR A 13 -1.49 27.71 12.89
C THR A 13 -2.91 27.74 12.33
N ALA A 14 -3.88 27.24 13.11
CA ALA A 14 -5.30 27.31 12.80
C ALA A 14 -6.05 27.75 14.06
N PHE A 15 -6.43 29.02 14.11
CA PHE A 15 -7.08 29.62 15.27
C PHE A 15 -8.51 30.00 14.91
N GLN A 16 -9.48 29.40 15.62
CA GLN A 16 -10.92 29.66 15.50
C GLN A 16 -11.36 29.73 14.04
N SER A 17 -11.02 28.71 13.26
CA SER A 17 -11.20 28.75 11.80
C SER A 17 -11.64 27.44 11.20
N LEU A 18 -11.47 26.31 11.89
CA LEU A 18 -11.86 25.01 11.34
C LEU A 18 -13.38 24.90 11.24
N HIS A 19 -14.11 25.51 12.18
CA HIS A 19 -15.58 25.50 12.17
C HIS A 19 -16.22 26.42 11.12
N HIS A 20 -15.44 27.21 10.37
CA HIS A 20 -15.96 28.12 9.34
C HIS A 20 -16.00 27.52 7.93
N GLY A 21 -15.69 26.23 7.75
CA GLY A 21 -15.71 25.58 6.43
C GLY A 21 -16.22 24.15 6.49
N GLU A 22 -17.00 23.76 5.48
CA GLU A 22 -17.50 22.39 5.30
C GLU A 22 -16.37 21.39 5.04
N ASP A 23 -15.23 21.88 4.58
CA ASP A 23 -14.06 21.13 4.12
C ASP A 23 -12.95 21.05 5.19
N ALA A 24 -13.27 21.23 6.47
CA ALA A 24 -12.27 21.25 7.55
C ALA A 24 -11.35 20.02 7.52
N MET A 25 -11.90 18.81 7.33
CA MET A 25 -11.10 17.57 7.28
C MET A 25 -10.14 17.53 6.08
N PHE A 26 -10.56 18.08 4.95
CA PHE A 26 -9.73 18.22 3.77
C PHE A 26 -8.58 19.20 4.01
N ARG A 27 -8.87 20.34 4.64
CA ARG A 27 -7.85 21.34 5.03
C ARG A 27 -6.84 20.76 6.02
N LEU A 28 -7.28 19.96 6.99
CA LEU A 28 -6.36 19.27 7.91
C LEU A 28 -5.43 18.30 7.16
N GLY A 29 -5.94 17.62 6.13
CA GLY A 29 -5.12 16.82 5.22
C GLY A 29 -4.06 17.65 4.48
N ASP A 30 -4.47 18.81 3.94
CA ASP A 30 -3.54 19.75 3.29
C ASP A 30 -2.48 20.28 4.28
N MET A 31 -2.86 20.60 5.52
CA MET A 31 -1.91 21.00 6.57
C MET A 31 -0.89 19.91 6.89
N ALA A 32 -1.34 18.65 7.04
CA ALA A 32 -0.46 17.51 7.30
C ALA A 32 0.51 17.23 6.13
N ARG A 33 0.06 17.46 4.89
CA ARG A 33 0.90 17.38 3.68
C ARG A 33 1.95 18.50 3.63
N MET A 34 1.56 19.72 3.97
CA MET A 34 2.42 20.92 3.89
C MET A 34 3.49 20.97 4.98
N ILE A 35 3.22 20.43 6.17
CA ILE A 35 4.14 20.49 7.29
C ILE A 35 5.36 19.57 7.06
N LYS A 36 6.57 20.08 7.33
CA LYS A 36 7.83 19.33 7.27
C LYS A 36 7.90 18.24 8.33
N PRO A 37 8.75 17.21 8.15
CA PRO A 37 9.23 16.42 9.27
C PRO A 37 9.75 17.31 10.40
N ASN A 38 9.40 16.98 11.63
CA ASN A 38 9.55 17.79 12.85
C ASN A 38 8.78 19.12 12.92
N GLY A 39 8.05 19.49 11.88
CA GLY A 39 7.22 20.68 11.90
C GLY A 39 6.00 20.53 12.79
N ILE A 40 5.41 21.67 13.15
CA ILE A 40 4.37 21.77 14.18
C ILE A 40 3.09 22.36 13.62
N ILE A 41 1.95 21.75 13.93
CA ILE A 41 0.62 22.30 13.72
C ILE A 41 0.02 22.70 15.06
N ILE A 42 -0.37 23.96 15.19
CA ILE A 42 -1.04 24.49 16.39
C ILE A 42 -2.49 24.78 16.05
N ILE A 43 -3.40 24.09 16.71
CA ILE A 43 -4.84 24.29 16.53
C ILE A 43 -5.41 24.85 17.83
N LYS A 44 -6.14 25.95 17.71
CA LYS A 44 -7.01 26.48 18.76
C LYS A 44 -8.40 26.59 18.19
N ASP A 45 -9.36 25.84 18.72
CA ASP A 45 -10.74 25.90 18.21
C ASP A 45 -11.76 25.56 19.32
N HIS A 46 -13.04 25.72 19.03
CA HIS A 46 -14.13 25.37 19.94
C HIS A 46 -14.25 23.86 20.10
N ASP A 47 -14.49 23.40 21.33
CA ASP A 47 -14.73 21.99 21.62
C ASP A 47 -16.23 21.72 21.72
N VAL A 48 -16.81 21.15 20.65
CA VAL A 48 -18.25 20.94 20.55
C VAL A 48 -18.60 19.47 20.67
N VAL A 49 -19.05 19.08 21.86
CA VAL A 49 -19.41 17.68 22.16
C VAL A 49 -20.92 17.43 22.16
N ASN A 50 -21.74 18.48 22.25
CA ASN A 50 -23.20 18.38 22.24
C ASN A 50 -23.86 19.66 21.68
N THR A 51 -25.18 19.62 21.53
CA THR A 51 -25.99 20.72 20.98
C THR A 51 -25.96 21.99 21.84
N ASN A 52 -25.80 21.89 23.17
CA ASN A 52 -25.70 23.09 24.01
C ASN A 52 -24.39 23.84 23.77
N ASP A 53 -23.28 23.11 23.59
CA ASP A 53 -22.01 23.72 23.22
C ASP A 53 -22.13 24.44 21.86
N ALA A 54 -22.75 23.79 20.86
CA ALA A 54 -23.01 24.38 19.54
C ALA A 54 -23.88 25.66 19.61
N ASN A 55 -24.95 25.63 20.42
CA ASN A 55 -25.83 26.77 20.60
C ASN A 55 -25.11 27.95 21.28
N ASN A 56 -24.28 27.68 22.29
CA ASN A 56 -23.51 28.72 22.98
C ASN A 56 -22.51 29.40 22.03
N ILE A 57 -21.86 28.62 21.16
CA ILE A 57 -20.94 29.15 20.14
C ILE A 57 -21.70 29.94 19.09
N SER A 58 -22.84 29.42 18.60
CA SER A 58 -23.72 30.15 17.66
C SER A 58 -24.12 31.52 18.23
N PHE A 59 -24.48 31.55 19.51
CA PHE A 59 -24.85 32.78 20.21
C PHE A 59 -23.66 33.73 20.38
N GLU A 60 -22.49 33.22 20.76
CA GLU A 60 -21.25 34.00 20.84
C GLU A 60 -20.92 34.67 19.49
N HIS A 61 -20.95 33.91 18.39
CA HIS A 61 -20.72 34.44 17.04
C HIS A 61 -21.76 35.48 16.60
N LEU A 62 -23.03 35.29 16.97
CA LEU A 62 -24.07 36.30 16.73
C LEU A 62 -23.77 37.61 17.46
N VAL A 63 -23.38 37.53 18.75
CA VAL A 63 -23.04 38.72 19.54
C VAL A 63 -21.87 39.47 18.91
N TYR A 64 -20.82 38.77 18.45
CA TYR A 64 -19.73 39.41 17.72
C TYR A 64 -20.20 40.02 16.40
N SER A 65 -21.01 39.29 15.62
CA SER A 65 -21.54 39.79 14.33
C SER A 65 -22.42 41.04 14.49
N ILE A 66 -23.18 41.15 15.58
CA ILE A 66 -23.91 42.38 15.92
C ILE A 66 -22.94 43.51 16.24
N GLY A 67 -21.91 43.23 17.04
CA GLY A 67 -20.86 44.20 17.36
C GLY A 67 -20.08 44.71 16.13
N GLU A 68 -19.89 43.84 15.13
CA GLU A 68 -19.23 44.16 13.86
C GLU A 68 -20.17 44.79 12.81
N GLY A 69 -21.49 44.83 13.09
CA GLY A 69 -22.50 45.38 12.18
C GLY A 69 -22.87 44.45 11.01
N VAL A 70 -22.53 43.16 11.09
CA VAL A 70 -22.83 42.13 10.08
C VAL A 70 -24.20 41.48 10.33
N ALA A 71 -24.68 41.49 11.57
CA ALA A 71 -25.98 40.97 11.98
C ALA A 71 -26.75 41.96 12.86
N SER A 72 -28.04 41.70 13.07
CA SER A 72 -28.92 42.44 13.97
C SER A 72 -29.45 41.53 15.08
N ILE A 73 -30.04 42.14 16.12
CA ILE A 73 -30.68 41.40 17.22
C ILE A 73 -31.81 40.47 16.72
N ASP A 74 -32.43 40.82 15.60
CA ASP A 74 -33.54 40.08 14.99
C ASP A 74 -33.07 38.79 14.28
N ASP A 75 -31.76 38.66 14.02
CA ASP A 75 -31.15 37.49 13.38
C ASP A 75 -30.89 36.32 14.36
N THR A 76 -31.25 36.49 15.63
CA THR A 76 -31.10 35.50 16.72
C THR A 76 -31.64 34.11 16.39
N VAL A 77 -32.72 34.01 15.60
CA VAL A 77 -33.36 32.73 15.26
C VAL A 77 -32.75 32.09 14.01
N LYS A 78 -32.00 32.84 13.20
CA LYS A 78 -31.51 32.41 11.86
C LYS A 78 -30.00 32.47 11.70
N TYR A 79 -29.25 32.75 12.75
CA TYR A 79 -27.81 32.99 12.62
C TYR A 79 -27.05 31.84 11.92
N ASN A 80 -27.35 30.58 12.26
CA ASN A 80 -26.74 29.42 11.60
C ASN A 80 -27.19 29.22 10.13
N GLU A 81 -28.29 29.84 9.70
CA GLU A 81 -28.72 29.89 8.30
C GLU A 81 -27.99 30.99 7.50
N LEU A 82 -27.50 32.03 8.20
CA LEU A 82 -26.77 33.17 7.62
C LEU A 82 -25.27 32.92 7.51
N VAL A 83 -24.68 32.27 8.52
CA VAL A 83 -23.26 31.90 8.56
C VAL A 83 -23.18 30.43 8.96
N PRO A 84 -23.03 29.49 8.00
CA PRO A 84 -22.89 28.08 8.30
C PRO A 84 -21.67 27.84 9.20
N ILE A 85 -21.90 27.28 10.38
CA ILE A 85 -20.84 26.84 11.31
C ILE A 85 -20.87 25.32 11.40
N TYR A 86 -19.70 24.71 11.22
CA TYR A 86 -19.48 23.28 11.27
C TYR A 86 -18.80 22.91 12.59
N TYR A 87 -19.52 22.17 13.42
CA TYR A 87 -19.07 21.89 14.77
C TYR A 87 -18.34 20.56 14.86
N TYR A 88 -17.16 20.58 15.49
CA TYR A 88 -16.34 19.41 15.72
C TYR A 88 -15.96 19.31 17.19
N SER A 89 -15.89 18.10 17.73
CA SER A 89 -15.27 17.89 19.03
C SER A 89 -13.75 17.93 18.90
N ALA A 90 -13.07 18.32 19.97
CA ALA A 90 -11.62 18.28 20.02
C ALA A 90 -11.09 16.87 19.73
N ASP A 91 -11.76 15.84 20.24
CA ASP A 91 -11.35 14.45 20.05
C ASP A 91 -11.52 13.98 18.60
N TYR A 92 -12.57 14.42 17.90
CA TYR A 92 -12.73 14.12 16.48
C TYR A 92 -11.58 14.70 15.65
N ILE A 93 -11.21 15.96 15.89
CA ILE A 93 -10.09 16.63 15.21
C ILE A 93 -8.76 15.93 15.53
N LYS A 94 -8.52 15.62 16.81
CA LYS A 94 -7.30 14.93 17.24
C LYS A 94 -7.15 13.55 16.59
N ASN A 95 -8.23 12.78 16.54
CA ASN A 95 -8.20 11.45 15.93
C ASN A 95 -7.92 11.53 14.43
N HIS A 96 -8.56 12.46 13.71
CA HIS A 96 -8.29 12.68 12.29
C HIS A 96 -6.82 13.05 12.04
N LEU A 97 -6.22 13.92 12.85
CA LEU A 97 -4.80 14.28 12.71
C LEU A 97 -3.85 13.12 13.04
N LYS A 98 -4.21 12.25 14.00
CA LYS A 98 -3.47 11.02 14.29
C LYS A 98 -3.53 10.05 13.11
N GLU A 99 -4.69 9.91 12.46
CA GLU A 99 -4.85 9.12 11.23
C GLU A 99 -4.01 9.67 10.06
N LEU A 100 -3.80 10.99 10.03
CA LEU A 100 -2.90 11.67 9.09
C LEU A 100 -1.40 11.56 9.47
N GLY A 101 -1.06 10.76 10.49
CA GLY A 101 0.32 10.48 10.87
C GLY A 101 0.98 11.55 11.75
N LEU A 102 0.19 12.42 12.38
CA LEU A 102 0.69 13.44 13.29
C LEU A 102 0.63 12.96 14.74
N THR A 103 1.62 13.36 15.54
CA THR A 103 1.69 13.02 16.96
C THR A 103 1.30 14.21 17.81
N GLU A 104 0.34 14.02 18.70
CA GLU A 104 -0.05 15.01 19.69
C GLU A 104 1.09 15.19 20.69
N VAL A 105 1.62 16.41 20.80
CA VAL A 105 2.71 16.74 21.75
C VAL A 105 2.21 17.53 22.94
N TYR A 106 1.08 18.21 22.79
CA TYR A 106 0.44 18.98 23.86
C TYR A 106 -1.04 19.14 23.55
N SER A 107 -1.88 19.01 24.57
CA SER A 107 -3.29 19.36 24.48
C SER A 107 -3.75 19.94 25.81
N THR A 108 -4.52 21.02 25.75
CA THR A 108 -5.21 21.59 26.89
C THR A 108 -6.57 22.09 26.47
N SER A 109 -7.49 22.19 27.43
CA SER A 109 -8.78 22.82 27.24
C SER A 109 -9.02 23.81 28.36
N TYR A 110 -9.75 24.87 28.04
CA TYR A 110 -10.21 25.83 29.03
C TYR A 110 -11.66 26.20 28.74
N SER A 111 -12.38 26.50 29.82
CA SER A 111 -13.78 26.88 29.78
C SER A 111 -13.90 28.38 30.04
N GLY A 112 -14.34 29.11 29.02
CA GLY A 112 -14.82 30.48 29.14
C GLY A 112 -16.33 30.51 28.92
N PRO A 113 -16.85 31.52 28.20
CA PRO A 113 -18.23 31.51 27.69
C PRO A 113 -18.52 30.30 26.80
N THR A 114 -17.50 29.83 26.07
CA THR A 114 -17.50 28.58 25.29
C THR A 114 -16.31 27.71 25.71
N LYS A 115 -16.39 26.41 25.41
CA LYS A 115 -15.25 25.49 25.58
C LYS A 115 -14.33 25.65 24.39
N VAL A 116 -13.05 25.84 24.67
CA VAL A 116 -12.00 25.98 23.66
C VAL A 116 -10.87 25.02 24.00
N TYR A 117 -10.31 24.39 22.99
CA TYR A 117 -9.11 23.57 23.13
C TYR A 117 -7.94 24.21 22.39
N VAL A 118 -6.74 23.92 22.87
CA VAL A 118 -5.49 24.17 22.17
C VAL A 118 -4.74 22.85 22.11
N THR A 119 -4.41 22.42 20.90
CA THR A 119 -3.64 21.21 20.67
C THR A 119 -2.47 21.51 19.75
N ILE A 120 -1.32 20.93 20.06
CA ILE A 120 -0.11 21.01 19.27
C ILE A 120 0.17 19.60 18.76
N PHE A 121 0.27 19.49 17.46
CA PHE A 121 0.67 18.29 16.76
C PHE A 121 2.06 18.50 16.16
N LYS A 122 2.91 17.49 16.27
CA LYS A 122 4.19 17.43 15.58
C LYS A 122 4.09 16.37 14.51
N LYS A 123 4.46 16.70 13.28
CA LYS A 123 4.79 15.67 12.30
C LYS A 123 6.14 15.14 12.73
N LEU A 124 6.19 13.97 13.35
CA LEU A 124 7.48 13.41 13.72
C LEU A 124 8.34 13.31 12.46
N SER A 125 9.61 13.72 12.54
CA SER A 125 10.60 13.00 11.74
C SER A 125 10.66 11.61 12.35
N ASN A 126 9.65 10.80 12.08
CA ASN A 126 9.94 9.39 12.09
C ASN A 126 11.03 9.31 11.03
N ASN A 127 12.24 8.98 11.47
CA ASN A 127 13.38 8.79 10.60
C ASN A 127 13.16 7.49 9.84
N LEU A 128 12.10 7.51 9.05
CA LEU A 128 11.54 6.34 8.43
C LEU A 128 12.49 5.94 7.32
N LEU A 129 13.19 6.89 6.70
CA LEU A 129 14.17 6.56 5.68
C LEU A 129 15.36 5.82 6.29
N GLU A 130 15.91 6.31 7.39
CA GLU A 130 16.98 5.59 8.09
C GLU A 130 16.52 4.24 8.62
N LYS A 131 15.29 4.14 9.14
CA LYS A 131 14.71 2.84 9.55
C LYS A 131 14.57 1.88 8.37
N GLU A 132 14.11 2.34 7.20
CA GLU A 132 14.04 1.53 5.98
C GLU A 132 15.43 1.09 5.52
N TYR A 133 16.43 1.97 5.62
CA TYR A 133 17.81 1.64 5.27
C TYR A 133 18.41 0.60 6.22
N VAL A 134 18.25 0.79 7.54
CA VAL A 134 18.67 -0.20 8.54
C VAL A 134 18.03 -1.54 8.23
N ARG A 135 16.71 -1.59 7.96
CA ARG A 135 16.02 -2.82 7.57
C ARG A 135 16.66 -3.47 6.34
N TYR A 136 16.93 -2.69 5.30
CA TYR A 136 17.63 -3.16 4.09
C TYR A 136 19.01 -3.77 4.42
N THR A 137 19.80 -3.13 5.28
CA THR A 137 21.13 -3.66 5.65
C THR A 137 21.05 -4.99 6.41
N TYR A 138 20.04 -5.20 7.25
CA TYR A 138 19.83 -6.46 7.95
C TYR A 138 19.36 -7.57 7.01
N VAL A 139 18.48 -7.25 6.05
CA VAL A 139 18.10 -8.18 4.97
C VAL A 139 19.32 -8.57 4.13
N LYS A 140 20.18 -7.61 3.77
CA LYS A 140 21.45 -7.85 3.06
C LYS A 140 22.37 -8.77 3.88
N ARG A 141 22.50 -8.52 5.20
CA ARG A 141 23.28 -9.38 6.10
C ARG A 141 22.74 -10.82 6.17
N ILE A 142 21.41 -11.01 6.19
CA ILE A 142 20.78 -12.34 6.11
C ILE A 142 21.16 -13.03 4.79
N LEU A 143 21.01 -12.33 3.68
CA LEU A 143 21.38 -12.83 2.36
C LEU A 143 22.84 -13.25 2.28
N ASP A 144 23.76 -12.41 2.77
CA ASP A 144 25.19 -12.69 2.76
C ASP A 144 25.52 -13.92 3.62
N THR A 145 24.88 -14.02 4.80
CA THR A 145 25.03 -15.14 5.74
C THR A 145 24.62 -16.48 5.12
N ILE A 146 23.51 -16.51 4.38
CA ILE A 146 23.00 -17.70 3.69
C ILE A 146 23.85 -17.99 2.44
N SER A 147 24.12 -16.96 1.64
CA SER A 147 24.84 -17.10 0.36
C SER A 147 26.27 -17.62 0.56
N ALA A 148 26.94 -17.23 1.65
CA ALA A 148 28.27 -17.72 2.01
C ALA A 148 28.35 -19.25 2.21
N ARG A 149 27.22 -19.93 2.41
CA ARG A 149 27.13 -21.38 2.65
C ARG A 149 26.34 -22.13 1.58
N SER A 150 25.82 -21.41 0.59
CA SER A 150 25.00 -21.96 -0.47
C SER A 150 25.83 -22.44 -1.65
N LYS A 151 25.39 -23.53 -2.30
CA LYS A 151 25.93 -23.96 -3.59
C LYS A 151 25.22 -23.27 -4.76
N ASN A 152 24.02 -22.75 -4.53
CA ASN A 152 23.20 -22.08 -5.52
C ASN A 152 22.69 -20.74 -4.96
N ILE A 153 23.50 -19.70 -5.16
CA ILE A 153 23.23 -18.35 -4.65
C ILE A 153 21.89 -17.81 -5.16
N TYR A 154 21.56 -18.08 -6.43
CA TYR A 154 20.31 -17.65 -7.04
C TYR A 154 19.10 -18.22 -6.29
N GLU A 155 19.07 -19.53 -6.04
CA GLU A 155 17.98 -20.15 -5.29
C GLU A 155 17.94 -19.75 -3.82
N SER A 156 19.08 -19.42 -3.22
CA SER A 156 19.11 -18.89 -1.84
C SER A 156 18.45 -17.53 -1.73
N ARG A 157 18.68 -16.64 -2.69
CA ARG A 157 18.00 -15.33 -2.72
C ARG A 157 16.49 -15.52 -2.87
N ASN A 158 16.06 -16.38 -3.80
CA ASN A 158 14.64 -16.70 -3.98
C ASN A 158 13.99 -17.31 -2.72
N SER A 159 14.73 -18.15 -2.00
CA SER A 159 14.24 -18.77 -0.76
C SER A 159 14.06 -17.74 0.35
N VAL A 160 15.00 -16.79 0.49
CA VAL A 160 14.90 -15.68 1.45
C VAL A 160 13.76 -14.73 1.08
N GLU A 161 13.60 -14.39 -0.20
CA GLU A 161 12.49 -13.57 -0.70
C GLU A 161 11.13 -14.19 -0.35
N ARG A 162 10.94 -15.48 -0.65
CA ARG A 162 9.69 -16.19 -0.29
C ARG A 162 9.45 -16.25 1.21
N TRP A 163 10.51 -16.42 2.01
CA TRP A 163 10.43 -16.38 3.47
C TRP A 163 9.96 -15.00 3.97
N LEU A 164 10.55 -13.92 3.47
CA LEU A 164 10.15 -12.54 3.81
C LEU A 164 8.71 -12.23 3.37
N LEU A 165 8.33 -12.63 2.15
CA LEU A 165 6.97 -12.47 1.64
C LEU A 165 5.95 -13.26 2.45
N SER A 166 6.27 -14.48 2.86
CA SER A 166 5.40 -15.31 3.70
C SER A 166 5.18 -14.67 5.07
N MET A 167 6.25 -14.18 5.71
CA MET A 167 6.13 -13.41 6.96
C MET A 167 5.26 -12.18 6.79
N THR A 168 5.53 -11.37 5.76
CA THR A 168 4.82 -10.10 5.53
C THR A 168 3.32 -10.31 5.26
N ASN A 169 2.95 -11.39 4.57
CA ASN A 169 1.54 -11.65 4.23
C ASN A 169 0.77 -12.40 5.33
N PHE A 170 1.45 -13.18 6.16
CA PHE A 170 0.78 -14.17 7.01
C PHE A 170 1.10 -14.10 8.49
N SER A 171 2.07 -13.30 8.92
CA SER A 171 2.27 -13.08 10.36
C SER A 171 1.15 -12.21 10.92
N ASP A 172 0.71 -12.55 12.14
CA ASP A 172 -0.20 -11.71 12.93
C ASP A 172 0.57 -10.65 13.75
N ASP A 173 1.91 -10.71 13.74
CA ASP A 173 2.77 -9.74 14.39
C ASP A 173 2.84 -8.43 13.60
N SER A 174 2.68 -7.31 14.30
CA SER A 174 2.76 -5.95 13.75
C SER A 174 4.00 -5.19 14.22
N SER A 175 4.98 -5.88 14.83
CA SER A 175 6.23 -5.30 15.33
C SER A 175 7.05 -4.60 14.24
N ASP A 176 7.04 -5.14 13.02
CA ASP A 176 7.71 -4.56 11.85
C ASP A 176 6.94 -4.94 10.57
N PRO A 177 6.94 -4.09 9.53
CA PRO A 177 6.25 -4.40 8.27
C PRO A 177 6.83 -5.59 7.49
N ILE A 178 8.06 -6.05 7.76
CA ILE A 178 8.69 -7.18 7.04
C ILE A 178 9.09 -8.30 7.99
N PHE A 179 9.68 -7.94 9.13
CA PHE A 179 10.11 -8.92 10.12
C PHE A 179 9.02 -9.22 11.15
N SER A 180 9.03 -10.44 11.67
CA SER A 180 8.09 -10.90 12.69
C SER A 180 8.81 -11.60 13.83
N THR A 181 8.33 -11.41 15.04
CA THR A 181 8.76 -12.16 16.23
C THR A 181 8.40 -13.64 16.15
N ASP A 182 7.49 -14.05 15.25
CA ASP A 182 7.17 -15.46 15.00
C ASP A 182 8.42 -16.28 14.64
N VAL A 183 9.39 -15.67 13.95
CA VAL A 183 10.62 -16.38 13.55
C VAL A 183 11.59 -16.60 14.69
N MET A 184 11.37 -16.02 15.86
CA MET A 184 12.18 -16.31 17.04
C MET A 184 12.07 -17.78 17.48
N ASN A 185 10.96 -18.44 17.13
CA ASN A 185 10.85 -19.89 17.24
C ASN A 185 11.46 -20.56 16.01
N ILE A 186 12.53 -21.34 16.19
CA ILE A 186 13.15 -22.12 15.11
C ILE A 186 12.17 -23.08 14.40
N ASN A 187 11.14 -23.54 15.12
CA ASN A 187 10.10 -24.40 14.59
C ASN A 187 8.88 -23.62 14.08
N SER A 188 8.98 -22.30 13.92
CA SER A 188 7.94 -21.54 13.24
C SER A 188 7.75 -22.06 11.81
N ARG A 189 6.53 -21.98 11.28
CA ARG A 189 6.25 -22.41 9.91
C ARG A 189 7.15 -21.73 8.87
N PHE A 190 7.48 -20.47 9.09
CA PHE A 190 8.34 -19.67 8.20
C PHE A 190 9.76 -20.25 8.17
N ASN A 191 10.32 -20.56 9.33
CA ASN A 191 11.66 -21.14 9.42
C ASN A 191 11.73 -22.58 8.90
N ILE A 192 10.67 -23.37 9.12
CA ILE A 192 10.55 -24.72 8.54
C ILE A 192 10.53 -24.63 7.01
N GLN A 193 9.73 -23.74 6.43
CA GLN A 193 9.68 -23.52 4.99
C GLN A 193 11.06 -23.12 4.43
N LEU A 194 11.70 -22.11 5.03
CA LEU A 194 13.03 -21.67 4.61
C LEU A 194 14.06 -22.80 4.71
N LYS A 195 14.05 -23.58 5.81
CA LYS A 195 14.92 -24.74 6.00
C LYS A 195 14.78 -25.76 4.86
N HIS A 196 13.54 -26.12 4.49
CA HIS A 196 13.29 -27.04 3.39
C HIS A 196 13.85 -26.51 2.07
N GLU A 197 13.56 -25.24 1.73
CA GLU A 197 14.05 -24.65 0.47
C GLU A 197 15.58 -24.52 0.43
N LEU A 198 16.22 -24.20 1.56
CA LEU A 198 17.67 -24.12 1.65
C LEU A 198 18.34 -25.49 1.43
N ILE A 199 17.74 -26.57 1.93
CA ILE A 199 18.25 -27.93 1.69
C ILE A 199 18.05 -28.30 0.22
N GLU A 200 16.81 -28.21 -0.27
CA GLU A 200 16.41 -28.77 -1.57
C GLU A 200 16.89 -27.95 -2.75
N LYS A 201 16.79 -26.61 -2.67
CA LYS A 201 17.04 -25.71 -3.81
C LYS A 201 18.42 -25.05 -3.73
N SER A 202 18.87 -24.72 -2.51
CA SER A 202 20.15 -24.02 -2.31
C SER A 202 21.34 -24.95 -2.06
N GLY A 203 21.09 -26.26 -1.84
CA GLY A 203 22.13 -27.26 -1.63
C GLY A 203 22.86 -27.14 -0.28
N ILE A 204 22.22 -26.53 0.72
CA ILE A 204 22.73 -26.43 2.08
C ILE A 204 22.56 -27.79 2.77
N SER A 205 23.62 -28.27 3.42
CA SER A 205 23.59 -29.57 4.08
C SER A 205 22.66 -29.56 5.29
N ILE A 206 21.86 -30.63 5.42
CA ILE A 206 20.94 -30.85 6.54
C ILE A 206 21.62 -30.76 7.92
N LYS A 207 22.93 -31.09 8.00
CA LYS A 207 23.70 -31.01 9.25
C LYS A 207 23.98 -29.56 9.70
N TYR A 208 23.90 -28.60 8.80
CA TYR A 208 24.27 -27.20 9.05
C TYR A 208 23.10 -26.23 8.96
N VAL A 209 21.97 -26.65 8.37
CA VAL A 209 20.84 -25.75 8.14
C VAL A 209 20.26 -25.19 9.44
N ASP A 210 20.18 -25.96 10.52
CA ASP A 210 19.65 -25.47 11.80
C ASP A 210 20.59 -24.43 12.44
N ILE A 211 21.89 -24.59 12.28
CA ILE A 211 22.87 -23.59 12.73
C ILE A 211 22.67 -22.30 11.94
N LEU A 212 22.53 -22.40 10.61
CA LEU A 212 22.30 -21.26 9.74
C LEU A 212 20.96 -20.55 10.06
N ILE A 213 19.88 -21.29 10.30
CA ILE A 213 18.59 -20.71 10.68
C ILE A 213 18.72 -19.96 12.02
N ASN A 214 19.42 -20.51 13.02
CA ASN A 214 19.68 -19.79 14.27
C ASN A 214 20.50 -18.51 14.06
N GLU A 215 21.49 -18.50 13.17
CA GLU A 215 22.22 -17.28 12.81
C GLU A 215 21.28 -16.23 12.20
N VAL A 216 20.40 -16.63 11.29
CA VAL A 216 19.38 -15.74 10.69
C VAL A 216 18.42 -15.20 11.75
N ILE A 217 17.93 -16.04 12.66
CA ILE A 217 17.06 -15.63 13.77
C ILE A 217 17.76 -14.59 14.63
N ASN A 218 19.04 -14.79 14.97
CA ASN A 218 19.81 -13.83 15.76
C ASN A 218 19.94 -12.48 15.05
N ILE A 219 20.12 -12.47 13.73
CA ILE A 219 20.16 -11.23 12.93
C ILE A 219 18.81 -10.50 13.00
N VAL A 220 17.69 -11.22 12.89
CA VAL A 220 16.35 -10.62 13.01
C VAL A 220 16.10 -10.11 14.43
N ALA A 221 16.50 -10.87 15.46
CA ALA A 221 16.36 -10.46 16.86
C ALA A 221 17.13 -9.16 17.14
N GLU A 222 18.37 -9.06 16.66
CA GLU A 222 19.21 -7.88 16.76
C GLU A 222 18.54 -6.66 16.11
N TYR A 223 17.98 -6.82 14.91
CA TYR A 223 17.21 -5.76 14.23
C TYR A 223 15.99 -5.33 15.05
N LEU A 224 15.15 -6.28 15.51
CA LEU A 224 13.92 -5.98 16.24
C LEU A 224 14.21 -5.27 17.56
N GLU A 225 15.28 -5.62 18.26
CA GLU A 225 15.70 -4.90 19.47
C GLU A 225 16.21 -3.49 19.15
N LEU A 226 16.98 -3.33 18.07
CA LEU A 226 17.46 -2.01 17.62
C LEU A 226 16.31 -1.05 17.31
N ILE A 227 15.27 -1.51 16.62
CA ILE A 227 14.14 -0.64 16.23
C ILE A 227 13.10 -0.41 17.34
N LYS A 228 13.19 -1.13 18.46
CA LYS A 228 12.37 -0.88 19.66
C LYS A 228 12.89 0.29 20.50
N GLY A 229 14.19 0.58 20.42
CA GLY A 229 14.78 1.70 21.16
C GLY A 229 14.33 3.05 20.60
N ASP A 230 14.17 4.04 21.46
CA ASP A 230 13.97 5.46 21.08
C ASP A 230 15.25 6.09 20.48
N HIS A 231 15.99 5.31 19.68
CA HIS A 231 17.17 5.79 19.01
C HIS A 231 16.74 6.80 17.95
N ILE A 232 17.14 8.06 18.14
CA ILE A 232 16.99 9.10 17.12
C ILE A 232 17.97 8.76 16.00
N LEU A 233 17.47 8.05 14.99
CA LEU A 233 18.21 7.69 13.79
C LEU A 233 18.17 8.83 12.76
N GLU A 234 18.99 9.88 12.78
CA GLU A 234 18.80 10.98 11.83
C GLU A 234 18.88 10.54 10.35
N ASP A 235 17.90 10.97 9.53
CA ASP A 235 17.92 10.74 8.08
C ASP A 235 19.12 11.49 7.47
N ASP A 236 19.92 10.79 6.66
CA ASP A 236 20.99 11.40 5.88
C ASP A 236 20.45 12.06 4.61
N LYS A 237 21.32 12.80 3.91
CA LYS A 237 20.99 13.31 2.58
C LYS A 237 20.87 12.16 1.59
N PHE A 238 19.87 12.23 0.71
CA PHE A 238 19.65 11.29 -0.38
C PHE A 238 19.57 12.04 -1.72
N ILE A 239 19.71 11.30 -2.82
CA ILE A 239 19.65 11.83 -4.19
C ILE A 239 18.50 11.14 -4.93
N ILE A 240 17.63 11.91 -5.59
CA ILE A 240 16.66 11.41 -6.58
C ILE A 240 16.72 12.28 -7.84
N ASP A 241 17.28 11.74 -8.91
CA ASP A 241 17.39 12.43 -10.20
C ASP A 241 17.31 11.47 -11.39
N GLY A 242 16.53 11.82 -12.42
CA GLY A 242 16.48 11.06 -13.68
C GLY A 242 16.15 9.56 -13.55
N GLY A 243 15.46 9.14 -12.49
CA GLY A 243 15.19 7.73 -12.18
C GLY A 243 16.24 7.02 -11.33
N TYR A 244 17.35 7.70 -11.02
CA TYR A 244 18.37 7.26 -10.08
C TYR A 244 17.97 7.65 -8.66
N PHE A 245 18.15 6.72 -7.71
CA PHE A 245 18.01 6.95 -6.28
C PHE A 245 19.26 6.45 -5.55
N GLU A 246 19.78 7.24 -4.63
CA GLU A 246 20.91 6.89 -3.76
C GLU A 246 20.66 7.33 -2.32
N TYR A 247 20.95 6.43 -1.39
CA TYR A 247 20.98 6.67 0.04
C TYR A 247 22.08 5.82 0.69
N LYS A 248 23.13 6.47 1.21
CA LYS A 248 24.31 5.79 1.78
C LYS A 248 24.93 4.79 0.80
N ASP A 249 25.07 3.52 1.18
CA ASP A 249 25.61 2.46 0.30
C ASP A 249 24.55 1.84 -0.62
N TYR A 250 23.27 2.26 -0.50
CA TYR A 250 22.19 1.78 -1.33
C TYR A 250 21.99 2.70 -2.54
N ASN A 251 21.83 2.10 -3.71
CA ASN A 251 21.39 2.79 -4.91
C ASN A 251 20.45 1.91 -5.73
N ARG A 252 19.59 2.55 -6.53
CA ARG A 252 18.66 1.88 -7.45
C ARG A 252 18.36 2.76 -8.66
N GLN A 253 18.13 2.13 -9.80
CA GLN A 253 17.81 2.81 -11.05
C GLN A 253 16.49 2.31 -11.65
N ILE A 254 15.44 3.12 -11.52
CA ILE A 254 14.17 2.89 -12.22
C ILE A 254 14.12 3.70 -13.53
N THR A 255 13.09 3.49 -14.35
CA THR A 255 12.91 4.28 -15.58
C THR A 255 12.54 5.73 -15.23
N SER A 256 13.04 6.69 -16.01
CA SER A 256 12.75 8.11 -15.80
C SER A 256 11.25 8.40 -15.84
N GLY A 257 10.52 7.82 -16.80
CA GLY A 257 9.07 7.97 -16.89
C GLY A 257 8.31 7.45 -15.66
N ARG A 258 8.80 6.37 -15.03
CA ARG A 258 8.23 5.90 -13.75
C ARG A 258 8.54 6.86 -12.62
N MET A 259 9.77 7.37 -12.55
CA MET A 259 10.16 8.37 -11.54
C MET A 259 9.34 9.65 -11.67
N ASP A 260 9.14 10.16 -12.89
CA ASP A 260 8.32 11.34 -13.14
C ASP A 260 6.86 11.12 -12.71
N LEU A 261 6.32 9.93 -12.99
CA LEU A 261 5.00 9.53 -12.49
C LEU A 261 4.96 9.55 -10.96
N LEU A 262 5.93 8.94 -10.28
CA LEU A 262 5.99 8.90 -8.82
C LEU A 262 6.12 10.30 -8.21
N LYS A 263 6.98 11.17 -8.77
CA LYS A 263 7.13 12.59 -8.35
C LYS A 263 5.86 13.40 -8.56
N SER A 264 5.01 13.00 -9.49
CA SER A 264 3.70 13.63 -9.70
C SER A 264 2.62 13.19 -8.72
N LEU A 265 2.88 12.16 -7.91
CA LEU A 265 1.94 11.57 -6.95
C LEU A 265 2.40 11.74 -5.49
N GLY A 266 3.71 11.72 -5.23
CA GLY A 266 4.29 11.85 -3.89
C GLY A 266 5.58 12.66 -3.87
N THR A 267 6.10 12.89 -2.66
CA THR A 267 7.36 13.59 -2.39
C THR A 267 8.59 12.72 -2.65
N ASP A 268 9.75 13.36 -2.80
CA ASP A 268 11.03 12.67 -2.91
C ASP A 268 11.31 11.78 -1.67
N HIS A 269 10.90 12.19 -0.46
CA HIS A 269 11.07 11.38 0.76
C HIS A 269 10.16 10.15 0.76
N GLU A 270 8.90 10.29 0.36
CA GLU A 270 7.97 9.16 0.22
C GLU A 270 8.48 8.16 -0.82
N ILE A 271 9.04 8.64 -1.94
CA ILE A 271 9.64 7.80 -2.98
C ILE A 271 10.85 7.06 -2.41
N ALA A 272 11.76 7.76 -1.74
CA ALA A 272 12.97 7.18 -1.16
C ALA A 272 12.63 6.08 -0.14
N ARG A 273 11.66 6.33 0.75
CA ARG A 273 11.15 5.34 1.70
C ARG A 273 10.56 4.13 1.01
N MET A 274 9.69 4.33 0.02
CA MET A 274 9.08 3.24 -0.72
C MET A 274 10.14 2.38 -1.43
N LEU A 275 11.14 3.00 -2.07
CA LEU A 275 12.20 2.27 -2.77
C LEU A 275 13.05 1.41 -1.80
N LEU A 276 13.40 1.93 -0.62
CA LEU A 276 14.10 1.16 0.42
C LEU A 276 13.22 0.07 1.05
N ARG A 277 11.92 0.32 1.26
CA ARG A 277 10.98 -0.69 1.75
C ARG A 277 10.95 -1.89 0.79
N TYR A 278 10.78 -1.62 -0.50
CA TYR A 278 10.74 -2.67 -1.51
C TYR A 278 12.10 -3.34 -1.75
N SER A 279 13.22 -2.67 -1.47
CA SER A 279 14.53 -3.32 -1.52
C SER A 279 14.73 -4.34 -0.38
N SER A 280 14.01 -4.17 0.73
CA SER A 280 14.03 -5.07 1.89
C SER A 280 13.24 -6.37 1.69
N ILE A 281 12.35 -6.46 0.69
CA ILE A 281 11.75 -7.75 0.26
C ILE A 281 12.48 -8.38 -0.93
N LEU A 282 13.64 -7.83 -1.30
CA LEU A 282 14.48 -8.20 -2.44
C LEU A 282 13.81 -7.90 -3.80
N PRO A 283 14.50 -7.22 -4.73
CA PRO A 283 14.00 -7.00 -6.09
C PRO A 283 14.19 -8.28 -6.92
N GLY A 284 13.45 -9.35 -6.57
CA GLY A 284 13.45 -10.63 -7.27
C GLY A 284 12.26 -10.81 -8.20
N SER A 285 12.31 -11.88 -8.99
CA SER A 285 11.40 -12.18 -10.11
C SER A 285 10.06 -12.80 -9.70
N GLN A 286 9.67 -12.73 -8.43
CA GLN A 286 8.48 -13.44 -7.93
C GLN A 286 7.16 -12.78 -8.38
N HIS A 287 7.23 -11.63 -9.06
CA HIS A 287 6.10 -10.96 -9.66
C HIS A 287 6.55 -10.21 -10.93
N TRP A 288 6.08 -10.65 -12.09
CA TRP A 288 6.29 -9.95 -13.36
C TRP A 288 5.04 -9.19 -13.81
N ASN A 289 5.23 -8.11 -14.56
CA ASN A 289 4.14 -7.29 -15.03
C ASN A 289 3.59 -7.81 -16.35
N MET A 290 2.27 -7.75 -16.51
CA MET A 290 1.69 -7.82 -17.86
C MET A 290 2.07 -6.56 -18.65
N PRO A 291 2.25 -6.66 -19.98
CA PRO A 291 2.45 -5.52 -20.86
C PRO A 291 1.37 -4.46 -20.72
N LEU A 292 1.76 -3.18 -20.85
CA LEU A 292 0.85 -2.04 -20.79
C LEU A 292 -0.31 -2.16 -21.79
N GLY A 293 -0.09 -2.80 -22.94
CA GLY A 293 -1.14 -3.08 -23.92
C GLY A 293 -2.30 -3.90 -23.35
N THR A 294 -2.01 -4.87 -22.48
CA THR A 294 -3.05 -5.70 -21.86
C THR A 294 -3.79 -4.92 -20.80
N PHE A 295 -3.09 -4.08 -20.03
CA PHE A 295 -3.73 -3.19 -19.08
C PHE A 295 -4.60 -2.12 -19.75
N LYS A 296 -4.26 -1.66 -20.96
CA LYS A 296 -5.15 -0.82 -21.77
C LYS A 296 -6.43 -1.56 -22.15
N ALA A 297 -6.32 -2.81 -22.60
CA ALA A 297 -7.48 -3.65 -22.90
C ALA A 297 -8.35 -3.95 -21.65
N TYR A 298 -7.74 -4.07 -20.47
CA TYR A 298 -8.43 -4.19 -19.18
C TYR A 298 -9.13 -2.88 -18.81
N TYR A 299 -8.45 -1.74 -18.97
CA TYR A 299 -9.00 -0.41 -18.68
C TYR A 299 -10.21 -0.10 -19.57
N GLU A 300 -10.17 -0.44 -20.86
CA GLU A 300 -11.30 -0.30 -21.79
C GLU A 300 -12.53 -1.12 -21.36
N ARG A 301 -12.31 -2.23 -20.65
CA ARG A 301 -13.36 -3.09 -20.06
C ARG A 301 -13.83 -2.64 -18.68
N GLY A 302 -13.34 -1.50 -18.19
CA GLY A 302 -13.77 -0.90 -16.93
C GLY A 302 -12.94 -1.29 -15.71
N ILE A 303 -11.88 -2.10 -15.85
CA ILE A 303 -10.96 -2.40 -14.75
C ILE A 303 -10.27 -1.09 -14.33
N ARG A 304 -10.30 -0.78 -13.03
CA ARG A 304 -9.68 0.42 -12.45
C ARG A 304 -8.78 0.13 -11.25
N ILE A 305 -8.70 -1.15 -10.85
CA ILE A 305 -7.95 -1.58 -9.68
C ILE A 305 -7.03 -2.73 -10.06
N GLU A 306 -5.74 -2.61 -9.73
CA GLU A 306 -4.82 -3.74 -9.68
C GLU A 306 -4.85 -4.34 -8.27
N GLY A 307 -5.27 -5.59 -8.11
CA GLY A 307 -5.37 -6.27 -6.82
C GLY A 307 -4.02 -6.63 -6.20
N PHE A 308 -2.94 -6.66 -6.98
CA PHE A 308 -1.59 -6.87 -6.48
C PHE A 308 -0.64 -6.02 -7.30
N ALA A 309 -0.11 -4.94 -6.71
CA ALA A 309 0.90 -4.11 -7.35
C ALA A 309 1.75 -3.38 -6.29
N SER A 310 2.64 -2.53 -6.78
CA SER A 310 3.43 -1.58 -6.05
C SER A 310 3.52 -0.27 -6.85
N PRO A 311 3.92 0.85 -6.23
CA PRO A 311 4.09 2.11 -6.96
C PRO A 311 5.03 1.99 -8.16
N VAL A 312 6.06 1.14 -8.05
CA VAL A 312 7.05 0.93 -9.12
C VAL A 312 6.52 0.12 -10.30
N ASN A 313 5.51 -0.74 -10.09
CA ASN A 313 5.08 -1.70 -11.11
C ASN A 313 3.62 -1.54 -11.58
N ALA A 314 2.77 -0.81 -10.84
CA ALA A 314 1.36 -0.59 -11.15
C ALA A 314 1.18 0.06 -12.53
N GLN A 315 0.42 -0.58 -13.41
CA GLN A 315 0.25 -0.19 -14.82
C GLN A 315 -0.97 0.69 -15.04
N LEU A 316 -2.06 0.50 -14.29
CA LEU A 316 -3.28 1.28 -14.48
C LEU A 316 -3.07 2.75 -14.13
N ILE A 317 -2.20 3.07 -13.17
CA ILE A 317 -1.84 4.45 -12.81
C ILE A 317 -1.03 5.17 -13.90
N VAL A 318 -0.39 4.41 -14.81
CA VAL A 318 0.27 4.97 -16.00
C VAL A 318 -0.76 5.40 -17.03
N ILE A 319 -1.88 4.67 -17.12
CA ILE A 319 -2.98 4.96 -18.05
C ILE A 319 -3.83 6.12 -17.53
N ASP A 320 -4.21 6.08 -16.25
CA ASP A 320 -5.06 7.07 -15.60
C ASP A 320 -4.70 7.15 -14.11
N ARG A 321 -4.29 8.33 -13.64
CA ARG A 321 -3.84 8.57 -12.26
C ARG A 321 -4.95 8.37 -11.22
N ASN A 322 -6.22 8.31 -11.64
CA ASN A 322 -7.35 8.02 -10.75
C ASN A 322 -7.52 6.52 -10.48
N CYS A 323 -6.87 5.65 -11.26
CA CYS A 323 -6.82 4.22 -10.97
C CYS A 323 -6.14 3.97 -9.62
N LYS A 324 -6.43 2.79 -9.06
CA LYS A 324 -5.95 2.38 -7.74
C LYS A 324 -5.27 1.03 -7.83
N PHE A 325 -4.54 0.68 -6.79
CA PHE A 325 -3.99 -0.65 -6.64
C PHE A 325 -3.98 -1.07 -5.18
N CYS A 326 -4.03 -2.36 -4.91
CA CYS A 326 -3.70 -2.92 -3.62
C CYS A 326 -2.20 -3.24 -3.59
N SER A 327 -1.58 -3.05 -2.44
CA SER A 327 -0.15 -3.27 -2.26
C SER A 327 0.18 -3.89 -0.92
N LEU A 328 1.43 -4.37 -0.81
CA LEU A 328 1.93 -5.03 0.38
C LEU A 328 2.18 -4.03 1.53
N PHE A 329 2.59 -2.80 1.21
CA PHE A 329 3.02 -1.80 2.18
C PHE A 329 2.21 -0.51 2.09
N PRO A 330 0.93 -0.52 2.51
CA PRO A 330 0.07 0.65 2.37
C PRO A 330 0.56 1.88 3.15
N ASP A 331 1.41 1.71 4.15
CA ASP A 331 2.01 2.81 4.90
C ASP A 331 3.00 3.66 4.08
N VAL A 332 3.67 3.07 3.08
CA VAL A 332 4.55 3.79 2.15
C VAL A 332 3.96 3.95 0.75
N ASP A 333 2.94 3.17 0.40
CA ASP A 333 2.39 3.14 -0.97
C ASP A 333 1.16 4.03 -1.16
N ARG A 334 0.47 4.42 -0.07
CA ARG A 334 -0.76 5.23 -0.14
C ARG A 334 -0.60 6.54 -0.93
N PRO A 335 0.49 7.31 -0.80
CA PRO A 335 0.69 8.53 -1.60
C PRO A 335 0.61 8.28 -3.11
N PHE A 336 0.99 7.08 -3.56
CA PHE A 336 1.07 6.73 -4.97
C PHE A 336 -0.21 6.08 -5.53
N GLY A 337 -1.26 5.93 -4.72
CA GLY A 337 -2.55 5.38 -5.15
C GLY A 337 -2.88 4.00 -4.58
N SER A 338 -2.11 3.49 -3.62
CA SER A 338 -2.47 2.26 -2.91
C SER A 338 -3.76 2.46 -2.09
N ILE A 339 -4.67 1.49 -2.16
CA ILE A 339 -5.91 1.43 -1.36
C ILE A 339 -5.84 0.41 -0.22
N GLY A 340 -4.68 -0.19 0.03
CA GLY A 340 -4.51 -1.17 1.11
C GLY A 340 -4.14 -2.57 0.62
N ASN A 341 -4.27 -3.52 1.54
CA ASN A 341 -4.04 -4.94 1.27
C ASN A 341 -5.26 -5.54 0.53
N PHE A 342 -5.01 -6.39 -0.46
CA PHE A 342 -6.05 -7.07 -1.24
C PHE A 342 -7.06 -7.83 -0.37
N PHE A 343 -6.59 -8.54 0.66
CA PHE A 343 -7.42 -9.42 1.48
C PHE A 343 -8.40 -8.66 2.38
N THR A 344 -8.04 -7.43 2.77
CA THR A 344 -8.86 -6.57 3.64
C THR A 344 -9.70 -5.55 2.87
N THR A 345 -9.43 -5.35 1.58
CA THR A 345 -10.17 -4.41 0.74
C THR A 345 -11.53 -4.98 0.35
N ASN A 346 -12.59 -4.15 0.39
CA ASN A 346 -13.91 -4.50 -0.13
C ASN A 346 -13.99 -4.17 -1.63
N PHE A 347 -14.32 -5.16 -2.48
CA PHE A 347 -14.40 -5.02 -3.92
C PHE A 347 -15.83 -5.01 -4.46
N THR A 348 -16.83 -4.95 -3.59
CA THR A 348 -18.23 -4.77 -3.98
C THR A 348 -18.38 -3.52 -4.86
N GLY A 349 -18.98 -3.68 -6.04
CA GLY A 349 -19.11 -2.63 -7.04
C GLY A 349 -17.84 -2.33 -7.85
N LYS A 350 -16.79 -3.16 -7.75
CA LYS A 350 -15.48 -2.92 -8.38
C LYS A 350 -15.11 -3.98 -9.42
N LEU A 351 -14.23 -3.58 -10.33
CA LEU A 351 -13.66 -4.41 -11.38
C LEU A 351 -12.14 -4.40 -11.19
N VAL A 352 -11.54 -5.58 -10.98
CA VAL A 352 -10.18 -5.73 -10.44
C VAL A 352 -9.36 -6.69 -11.31
N SER A 353 -8.12 -6.32 -11.61
CA SER A 353 -7.11 -7.22 -12.20
C SER A 353 -6.32 -7.88 -11.08
N VAL A 354 -6.18 -9.20 -11.08
CA VAL A 354 -5.53 -9.97 -10.02
C VAL A 354 -4.35 -10.76 -10.60
N GLY A 355 -3.15 -10.19 -10.51
CA GLY A 355 -1.89 -10.86 -10.86
C GLY A 355 -1.01 -10.99 -9.61
N PRO A 356 -1.15 -12.05 -8.81
CA PRO A 356 -0.45 -12.14 -7.53
C PRO A 356 0.98 -12.69 -7.70
N PRO A 357 1.87 -12.47 -6.70
CA PRO A 357 3.17 -13.15 -6.64
C PRO A 357 3.05 -14.68 -6.66
N TYR A 358 4.04 -15.37 -7.24
CA TYR A 358 4.06 -16.82 -7.42
C TYR A 358 4.30 -17.60 -6.11
N THR A 359 3.29 -17.66 -5.23
CA THR A 359 3.31 -18.47 -4.00
C THR A 359 2.01 -19.25 -3.83
N VAL A 360 2.12 -20.56 -3.56
CA VAL A 360 0.96 -21.48 -3.51
C VAL A 360 -0.05 -21.05 -2.45
N GLU A 361 0.42 -20.76 -1.23
CA GLU A 361 -0.43 -20.36 -0.09
C GLU A 361 -1.25 -19.10 -0.38
N LEU A 362 -0.72 -18.20 -1.21
CA LEU A 362 -1.41 -16.97 -1.58
C LEU A 362 -2.58 -17.24 -2.52
N PHE A 363 -2.44 -18.23 -3.40
CA PHE A 363 -3.44 -18.53 -4.40
C PHE A 363 -4.74 -19.09 -3.79
N ASP A 364 -4.62 -19.98 -2.80
CA ASP A 364 -5.77 -20.51 -2.07
C ASP A 364 -6.54 -19.39 -1.35
N LYS A 365 -5.82 -18.43 -0.74
CA LYS A 365 -6.45 -17.26 -0.11
C LYS A 365 -7.12 -16.33 -1.12
N ILE A 366 -6.50 -16.15 -2.29
CA ILE A 366 -7.08 -15.33 -3.36
C ILE A 366 -8.37 -15.95 -3.87
N SER A 367 -8.40 -17.26 -4.12
CA SER A 367 -9.64 -17.92 -4.58
C SER A 367 -10.75 -17.77 -3.55
N GLN A 368 -10.44 -17.94 -2.25
CA GLN A 368 -11.41 -17.76 -1.18
C GLN A 368 -11.91 -16.31 -1.08
N LYS A 369 -11.00 -15.33 -1.21
CA LYS A 369 -11.36 -13.90 -1.21
C LYS A 369 -12.29 -13.58 -2.39
N ILE A 370 -11.95 -14.01 -3.60
CA ILE A 370 -12.76 -13.79 -4.80
C ILE A 370 -14.15 -14.42 -4.66
N GLU A 371 -14.23 -15.68 -4.19
CA GLU A 371 -15.50 -16.38 -3.98
C GLU A 371 -16.38 -15.65 -2.95
N ASN A 372 -15.78 -15.17 -1.86
CA ASN A 372 -16.47 -14.41 -0.82
C ASN A 372 -16.99 -13.05 -1.32
N GLU A 373 -16.20 -12.31 -2.10
CA GLU A 373 -16.63 -11.04 -2.71
C GLU A 373 -17.75 -11.26 -3.74
N CYS A 374 -17.68 -12.33 -4.54
CA CYS A 374 -18.75 -12.69 -5.46
C CYS A 374 -20.04 -13.05 -4.71
N LYS A 375 -19.93 -13.83 -3.63
CA LYS A 375 -21.07 -14.13 -2.77
C LYS A 375 -21.68 -12.87 -2.17
N LEU A 376 -20.85 -11.98 -1.63
CA LEU A 376 -21.29 -10.71 -1.05
C LEU A 376 -22.02 -9.86 -2.10
N ALA A 377 -21.42 -9.65 -3.27
CA ALA A 377 -22.04 -8.88 -4.35
C ALA A 377 -23.39 -9.49 -4.78
N LYS A 378 -23.48 -10.83 -4.84
CA LYS A 378 -24.75 -11.51 -5.14
C LYS A 378 -25.80 -11.25 -4.06
N ASP A 379 -25.41 -11.35 -2.79
CA ASP A 379 -26.32 -11.21 -1.65
C ASP A 379 -26.80 -9.75 -1.49
N THR A 380 -25.99 -8.76 -1.87
CA THR A 380 -26.35 -7.33 -1.82
C THR A 380 -27.00 -6.80 -3.11
N GLY A 381 -26.97 -7.57 -4.20
CA GLY A 381 -27.43 -7.13 -5.53
C GLY A 381 -26.45 -6.20 -6.25
N ASP A 382 -25.21 -6.12 -5.76
CA ASP A 382 -24.10 -5.41 -6.38
C ASP A 382 -23.44 -6.21 -7.50
N LYS A 383 -22.39 -5.61 -8.08
CA LYS A 383 -21.60 -6.22 -9.16
C LYS A 383 -20.15 -6.34 -8.73
N VAL A 384 -19.46 -7.37 -9.21
CA VAL A 384 -18.02 -7.50 -9.05
C VAL A 384 -17.43 -8.30 -10.21
N LEU A 385 -16.21 -7.96 -10.63
CA LEU A 385 -15.45 -8.68 -11.64
C LEU A 385 -14.00 -8.79 -11.22
N PHE A 386 -13.45 -10.00 -11.33
CA PHE A 386 -12.04 -10.29 -11.18
C PHE A 386 -11.48 -10.89 -12.47
N TYR A 387 -10.43 -10.27 -12.99
CA TYR A 387 -9.58 -10.82 -14.04
C TYR A 387 -8.32 -11.37 -13.40
N THR A 388 -8.31 -12.68 -13.16
CA THR A 388 -7.22 -13.34 -12.44
C THR A 388 -6.28 -14.01 -13.42
N THR A 389 -4.98 -13.70 -13.35
CA THR A 389 -3.93 -14.36 -14.12
C THR A 389 -2.90 -14.96 -13.19
N PHE A 390 -2.57 -16.24 -13.39
CA PHE A 390 -1.62 -16.95 -12.53
C PHE A 390 -0.93 -18.10 -13.27
N SER A 391 0.12 -18.69 -12.68
CA SER A 391 0.67 -19.95 -13.18
C SER A 391 -0.39 -21.06 -13.10
N ALA A 392 -0.47 -21.92 -14.11
CA ALA A 392 -1.44 -23.02 -14.16
C ALA A 392 -1.04 -24.19 -13.23
N TRP A 393 -1.01 -23.94 -11.93
CA TRP A 393 -0.77 -24.97 -10.90
C TRP A 393 -2.06 -25.75 -10.61
N GLU A 394 -2.41 -26.64 -11.53
CA GLU A 394 -3.68 -27.38 -11.52
C GLU A 394 -3.91 -28.23 -10.27
N ASP A 395 -2.85 -28.59 -9.56
CA ASP A 395 -2.85 -29.37 -8.33
C ASP A 395 -3.19 -28.55 -7.08
N THR A 396 -3.23 -27.22 -7.17
CA THR A 396 -3.55 -26.34 -6.04
C THR A 396 -5.05 -26.23 -5.79
N GLU A 397 -5.43 -26.05 -4.53
CA GLU A 397 -6.84 -25.92 -4.14
C GLU A 397 -7.45 -24.66 -4.76
N GLY A 398 -6.69 -23.56 -4.77
CA GLY A 398 -7.10 -22.28 -5.36
C GLY A 398 -7.44 -22.37 -6.84
N PHE A 399 -6.66 -23.17 -7.61
CA PHE A 399 -6.94 -23.41 -9.03
C PHE A 399 -8.28 -24.11 -9.18
N GLN A 400 -8.45 -25.21 -8.45
CA GLN A 400 -9.65 -26.05 -8.52
C GLN A 400 -10.89 -25.30 -8.04
N ASN A 401 -10.74 -24.45 -7.03
CA ASN A 401 -11.81 -23.61 -6.49
C ASN A 401 -12.29 -22.58 -7.52
N LEU A 402 -11.38 -21.85 -8.18
CA LEU A 402 -11.76 -20.91 -9.24
C LEU A 402 -12.34 -21.62 -10.45
N LEU A 403 -11.75 -22.74 -10.88
CA LEU A 403 -12.25 -23.51 -12.03
C LEU A 403 -13.67 -24.02 -11.81
N LYS A 404 -13.98 -24.53 -10.62
CA LYS A 404 -15.30 -25.10 -10.27
C LYS A 404 -16.29 -24.07 -9.74
N SER A 405 -15.86 -22.82 -9.53
CA SER A 405 -16.73 -21.78 -8.99
C SER A 405 -17.89 -21.50 -9.94
N LYS A 406 -19.09 -21.43 -9.39
CA LYS A 406 -20.31 -21.03 -10.13
C LYS A 406 -20.27 -19.57 -10.59
N TYR A 407 -19.31 -18.78 -10.10
CA TYR A 407 -19.11 -17.37 -10.49
C TYR A 407 -18.07 -17.23 -11.61
N THR A 408 -17.33 -18.28 -11.94
CA THR A 408 -16.38 -18.27 -13.05
C THR A 408 -17.13 -18.40 -14.36
N ASN A 409 -17.09 -17.33 -15.16
CA ASN A 409 -17.80 -17.22 -16.42
C ASN A 409 -16.95 -17.62 -17.63
N PHE A 410 -15.63 -17.53 -17.48
CA PHE A 410 -14.67 -17.92 -18.50
C PHE A 410 -13.34 -18.33 -17.86
N SER A 411 -12.70 -19.35 -18.43
CA SER A 411 -11.35 -19.74 -18.08
C SER A 411 -10.57 -20.19 -19.32
N ALA A 412 -9.28 -19.84 -19.38
CA ALA A 412 -8.41 -20.20 -20.49
C ALA A 412 -6.96 -20.34 -20.04
N ILE A 413 -6.18 -21.09 -20.80
CA ILE A 413 -4.73 -21.19 -20.66
C ILE A 413 -4.05 -20.42 -21.78
N LEU A 414 -3.01 -19.68 -21.40
CA LEU A 414 -1.98 -19.13 -22.26
C LEU A 414 -0.80 -20.12 -22.21
N PRO A 415 -0.57 -20.92 -23.27
CA PRO A 415 0.43 -21.98 -23.22
C PRO A 415 1.85 -21.42 -23.02
N ALA A 416 2.71 -22.23 -22.41
CA ALA A 416 4.11 -21.93 -22.21
C ALA A 416 4.79 -21.52 -23.51
N SER A 417 5.66 -20.52 -23.44
CA SER A 417 6.40 -19.92 -24.55
C SER A 417 5.56 -19.24 -25.64
N THR A 418 4.25 -19.08 -25.46
CA THR A 418 3.39 -18.32 -26.39
C THR A 418 3.14 -16.88 -25.96
N HIS A 419 3.54 -16.52 -24.74
CA HIS A 419 3.36 -15.20 -24.18
C HIS A 419 4.60 -14.73 -23.40
N PHE A 420 4.66 -13.43 -23.13
CA PHE A 420 5.69 -12.82 -22.31
C PHE A 420 5.10 -11.95 -21.20
N TYR A 421 5.84 -11.84 -20.11
CA TYR A 421 5.67 -10.76 -19.14
C TYR A 421 6.80 -9.75 -19.29
N ILE A 422 6.71 -8.63 -18.59
CA ILE A 422 7.73 -7.60 -18.55
C ILE A 422 8.41 -7.61 -17.19
N SER A 423 9.73 -7.51 -17.18
CA SER A 423 10.50 -7.27 -15.96
C SER A 423 10.10 -5.92 -15.34
N GLY A 424 9.43 -5.94 -14.20
CA GLY A 424 8.89 -4.72 -13.57
C GLY A 424 9.90 -3.85 -12.81
N ASN A 425 11.18 -4.21 -12.80
CA ASN A 425 12.03 -3.76 -11.70
C ASN A 425 13.05 -2.65 -12.00
N ASP A 426 13.77 -2.56 -13.13
CA ASP A 426 14.82 -1.52 -13.31
C ASP A 426 15.27 -1.29 -14.79
N ILE A 427 15.80 -0.09 -15.06
CA ILE A 427 16.48 0.45 -16.28
C ILE A 427 15.75 0.33 -17.63
N LYS A 428 15.27 -0.86 -18.01
CA LYS A 428 14.50 -1.13 -19.24
C LYS A 428 13.48 -2.22 -18.99
N GLU A 429 12.30 -2.06 -19.57
CA GLU A 429 11.33 -3.14 -19.70
C GLU A 429 11.92 -4.22 -20.61
N VAL A 430 12.17 -5.39 -20.04
CA VAL A 430 12.64 -6.57 -20.79
C VAL A 430 11.49 -7.55 -20.88
N GLU A 431 11.22 -8.01 -22.09
CA GLU A 431 10.26 -9.10 -22.33
C GLU A 431 10.85 -10.42 -21.83
N ILE A 432 10.13 -11.07 -20.92
CA ILE A 432 10.45 -12.38 -20.37
C ILE A 432 9.46 -13.37 -20.96
N VAL A 433 9.92 -14.15 -21.94
CA VAL A 433 9.13 -15.25 -22.52
C VAL A 433 8.87 -16.29 -21.43
N VAL A 434 7.60 -16.48 -21.10
CA VAL A 434 7.16 -17.32 -19.99
C VAL A 434 7.38 -18.78 -20.36
N LYS A 435 7.95 -19.58 -19.46
CA LYS A 435 8.28 -21.01 -19.69
C LYS A 435 7.29 -21.98 -19.07
N PHE A 436 6.20 -21.46 -18.54
CA PHE A 436 5.11 -22.19 -17.92
C PHE A 436 3.77 -21.70 -18.49
N ASP A 437 2.74 -22.49 -18.29
CA ASP A 437 1.37 -22.14 -18.66
C ASP A 437 0.83 -21.10 -17.69
N THR A 438 0.14 -20.08 -18.22
CA THR A 438 -0.57 -19.08 -17.43
C THR A 438 -2.06 -19.29 -17.59
N VAL A 439 -2.78 -19.45 -16.49
CA VAL A 439 -4.25 -19.52 -16.49
C VAL A 439 -4.86 -18.14 -16.33
N PHE A 440 -5.96 -17.90 -17.03
CA PHE A 440 -6.82 -16.74 -16.89
C PHE A 440 -8.22 -17.17 -16.43
N PHE A 441 -8.76 -16.46 -15.44
CA PHE A 441 -10.15 -16.59 -14.99
C PHE A 441 -10.88 -15.25 -15.07
N ASP A 442 -12.08 -15.24 -15.67
CA ASP A 442 -13.11 -14.23 -15.43
C ASP A 442 -14.05 -14.79 -14.37
N THR A 443 -13.99 -14.22 -13.17
CA THR A 443 -14.92 -14.54 -12.08
C THR A 443 -15.74 -13.29 -11.77
N SER A 444 -17.07 -13.37 -11.96
CA SER A 444 -17.93 -12.19 -11.84
C SER A 444 -19.38 -12.46 -11.46
N VAL A 445 -19.99 -11.41 -10.88
CA VAL A 445 -21.42 -11.33 -10.54
C VAL A 445 -22.00 -10.04 -11.07
N GLY A 446 -23.17 -10.11 -11.69
CA GLY A 446 -23.90 -8.93 -12.17
C GLY A 446 -23.30 -8.23 -13.39
N HIS A 447 -22.30 -8.84 -14.04
CA HIS A 447 -21.70 -8.39 -15.29
C HIS A 447 -22.19 -9.22 -16.49
N PRO A 448 -22.41 -8.61 -17.67
CA PRO A 448 -22.66 -9.37 -18.88
C PRO A 448 -21.42 -10.18 -19.25
N LYS A 449 -21.61 -11.29 -19.98
CA LYS A 449 -20.47 -12.04 -20.54
C LYS A 449 -19.64 -11.09 -21.42
N LEU A 450 -18.38 -10.93 -21.07
CA LEU A 450 -17.44 -10.09 -21.80
C LEU A 450 -16.79 -10.89 -22.93
N ASN A 451 -16.45 -10.21 -24.02
CA ASN A 451 -15.62 -10.82 -25.05
C ASN A 451 -14.15 -10.73 -24.63
N HIS A 452 -13.49 -11.89 -24.55
CA HIS A 452 -12.08 -12.04 -24.20
C HIS A 452 -11.17 -12.20 -25.43
N ASP A 453 -11.72 -12.16 -26.64
CA ASP A 453 -10.95 -12.08 -27.87
C ASP A 453 -10.00 -10.89 -27.80
N HIS A 454 -8.77 -11.10 -28.30
CA HIS A 454 -7.71 -10.10 -28.38
C HIS A 454 -7.21 -9.54 -27.04
N LEU A 455 -7.73 -10.01 -25.90
CA LEU A 455 -7.36 -9.51 -24.57
C LEU A 455 -5.85 -9.65 -24.29
N PHE A 456 -5.23 -10.70 -24.81
CA PHE A 456 -3.83 -11.04 -24.58
C PHE A 456 -2.95 -10.87 -25.83
N ASP A 457 -3.43 -10.20 -26.89
CA ASP A 457 -2.65 -10.06 -28.12
C ASP A 457 -1.34 -9.30 -27.89
N SER A 458 -1.36 -8.27 -27.02
CA SER A 458 -0.15 -7.55 -26.62
C SER A 458 0.84 -8.35 -25.76
N MET A 459 0.43 -9.52 -25.26
CA MET A 459 1.30 -10.46 -24.55
C MET A 459 1.83 -11.57 -25.45
N SER A 460 1.32 -11.70 -26.68
CA SER A 460 1.61 -12.85 -27.52
C SER A 460 2.99 -12.77 -28.18
N VAL A 461 3.71 -13.89 -28.13
CA VAL A 461 4.94 -14.05 -28.91
C VAL A 461 4.55 -14.26 -30.38
N GLY A 462 4.80 -13.25 -31.21
CA GLY A 462 4.50 -13.29 -32.65
C GLY A 462 3.17 -12.66 -33.08
N GLY A 463 2.45 -11.97 -32.17
CA GLY A 463 1.37 -11.03 -32.53
C GLY A 463 -0.05 -11.58 -32.60
N GLN A 464 -0.28 -12.85 -32.25
CA GLN A 464 -1.62 -13.40 -31.99
C GLN A 464 -1.62 -14.32 -30.77
N SER A 465 -2.53 -14.09 -29.83
CA SER A 465 -2.71 -14.96 -28.67
C SER A 465 -3.42 -16.27 -29.04
N LYS A 466 -2.82 -17.42 -28.68
CA LYS A 466 -3.49 -18.73 -28.74
C LYS A 466 -4.03 -19.04 -27.35
N LEU A 467 -5.29 -18.73 -27.11
CA LEU A 467 -5.98 -19.15 -25.88
C LEU A 467 -6.51 -20.57 -26.04
N GLU A 468 -6.19 -21.43 -25.08
CA GLU A 468 -6.79 -22.75 -24.95
C GLU A 468 -7.90 -22.69 -23.91
N ILE A 469 -9.15 -22.72 -24.36
CA ILE A 469 -10.31 -22.63 -23.48
C ILE A 469 -10.37 -23.86 -22.58
N LEU A 470 -10.38 -23.64 -21.27
CA LEU A 470 -10.62 -24.69 -20.30
C LEU A 470 -12.11 -25.02 -20.27
N LYS A 471 -12.43 -26.31 -20.31
CA LYS A 471 -13.82 -26.75 -20.14
C LYS A 471 -14.16 -26.66 -18.65
N LEU A 472 -15.03 -25.71 -18.31
CA LEU A 472 -15.65 -25.55 -16.99
C LEU A 472 -16.54 -26.75 -16.63
#